data_AF-A0A397J4E9-F1
#
_entry.id   AF-A0A397J4E9-F1
#
_cell.length_a   1.000
_cell.length_b   1.000
_cell.length_c   1.000
_cell.angle_alpha   90.00
_cell.angle_beta   90.00
_cell.angle_gamma   90.00
#
_symmetry.space_group_name_H-M   'P 1'
#
loop_
_entity.id
_entity.type
_entity.pdbx_description
1 polymer ?
#
loop_
_entity_poly.entity_id
_entity_poly.type
_entity_poly.pdbx_seq_one_letter_code
_entity_poly.pdbx_strand_id
1 'polypeptide(L)'
;MILDIPNKTLTLLDGTNIPLVIVQEISPPMQGNESVDNYFEMIKVYVTALGVDLDNRDLKRTFFNNLLRENKKEVIRLGFEKPLNVVVKHLNRILSGFIDIEKFAFGSLKQGNDSIMDFYRKVKEYYKLLGNVEELHLKNHFIRGLSRDNQLEARRCRLDFQLDELVERLSALEDLTNQDK
;
A
#
# COMPACT_ATOMS: atom_id res chain seq x y z
N MET A 1 25.84 -15.59 -11.16
CA MET A 1 26.43 -16.81 -10.57
C MET A 1 26.15 -17.95 -11.54
N ILE A 2 27.15 -18.76 -11.83
CA ILE A 2 27.05 -19.89 -12.76
C ILE A 2 26.42 -21.06 -11.99
N LEU A 3 25.25 -21.52 -12.44
CA LEU A 3 24.64 -22.76 -11.95
C LEU A 3 25.12 -23.92 -12.80
N ASP A 4 25.81 -24.87 -12.17
CA ASP A 4 26.34 -26.06 -12.83
C ASP A 4 25.27 -27.17 -12.77
N ILE A 5 24.51 -27.33 -13.86
CA ILE A 5 23.49 -28.37 -14.04
C ILE A 5 24.19 -29.66 -14.51
N PRO A 6 23.75 -30.89 -14.15
CA PRO A 6 24.51 -32.12 -14.40
C PRO A 6 24.94 -32.26 -15.87
N ASN A 7 26.26 -32.33 -16.05
CA ASN A 7 26.99 -32.28 -17.30
C ASN A 7 26.42 -33.25 -18.36
N LYS A 8 26.12 -32.72 -19.56
CA LYS A 8 26.22 -33.51 -20.79
C LYS A 8 27.70 -33.57 -21.18
N THR A 9 28.18 -34.72 -21.63
CA THR A 9 29.59 -34.87 -22.06
C THR A 9 29.64 -34.82 -23.58
N LEU A 10 30.48 -33.96 -24.17
CA LEU A 10 30.83 -34.04 -25.59
C LEU A 10 32.04 -34.95 -25.74
N THR A 11 31.91 -36.00 -26.54
CA THR A 11 33.06 -36.84 -26.92
C THR A 11 33.60 -36.34 -28.25
N LEU A 12 34.86 -35.90 -28.26
CA LEU A 12 35.58 -35.52 -29.47
C LEU A 12 35.87 -36.75 -30.34
N LEU A 13 36.20 -36.54 -31.61
CA LEU A 13 36.53 -37.61 -32.56
C LEU A 13 37.77 -38.44 -32.15
N ASP A 14 38.62 -37.88 -31.29
CA ASP A 14 39.78 -38.56 -30.69
C ASP A 14 39.45 -39.35 -29.41
N GLY A 15 38.17 -39.38 -29.00
CA GLY A 15 37.71 -40.07 -27.80
C GLY A 15 37.79 -39.24 -26.52
N THR A 16 38.26 -37.99 -26.58
CA THR A 16 38.34 -37.11 -25.42
C THR A 16 36.94 -36.67 -24.97
N ASN A 17 36.62 -36.86 -23.70
CA ASN A 17 35.37 -36.42 -23.09
C ASN A 17 35.54 -35.01 -22.49
N ILE A 18 34.81 -34.04 -23.03
CA ILE A 18 34.74 -32.68 -22.51
C ILE A 18 33.41 -32.50 -21.78
N PRO A 19 33.39 -32.09 -20.50
CA PRO A 19 32.16 -31.71 -19.84
C PRO A 19 31.57 -30.44 -20.49
N LEU A 20 30.32 -30.50 -21.00
CA LEU A 20 29.57 -29.29 -21.28
C LEU A 20 29.09 -28.71 -19.95
N VAL A 21 29.79 -27.67 -19.50
CA VAL A 21 29.21 -26.72 -18.56
C VAL A 21 28.29 -25.79 -19.38
N ILE A 22 27.00 -26.10 -19.45
CA ILE A 22 26.01 -25.16 -19.99
C ILE A 22 25.81 -24.09 -18.92
N VAL A 23 26.53 -22.98 -19.05
CA VAL A 23 26.31 -21.79 -18.23
C VAL A 23 24.98 -21.17 -18.63
N GLN A 24 23.89 -21.59 -17.99
CA GLN A 24 22.60 -20.93 -18.17
C GLN A 24 22.54 -19.74 -17.22
N GLU A 25 22.79 -18.54 -17.75
CA GLU A 25 22.59 -17.31 -16.98
C GLU A 25 21.10 -17.15 -16.65
N ILE A 26 20.75 -17.35 -15.38
CA ILE A 26 19.39 -17.12 -14.91
C ILE A 26 19.19 -15.61 -14.84
N SER A 27 18.35 -15.11 -15.74
CA SER A 27 17.94 -13.70 -15.74
C SER A 27 17.04 -13.41 -14.54
N PRO A 28 17.20 -12.26 -13.87
CA PRO A 28 16.31 -11.89 -12.78
C PRO A 28 14.89 -11.64 -13.30
N PRO A 29 13.86 -12.02 -12.53
CA PRO A 29 12.48 -11.77 -12.93
C PRO A 29 12.20 -10.26 -12.93
N MET A 30 11.36 -9.83 -13.88
CA MET A 30 10.83 -8.46 -13.95
C MET A 30 9.38 -8.45 -13.45
N GLN A 31 8.97 -7.38 -12.73
CA GLN A 31 7.60 -7.30 -12.24
C GLN A 31 6.59 -7.28 -13.41
N GLY A 32 6.85 -6.51 -14.46
CA GLY A 32 5.92 -6.42 -15.60
C GLY A 32 4.52 -6.01 -15.14
N ASN A 33 3.50 -6.73 -15.61
CA ASN A 33 2.10 -6.52 -15.22
C ASN A 33 1.67 -7.38 -14.02
N GLU A 34 2.59 -8.10 -13.38
CA GLU A 34 2.27 -8.96 -12.24
C GLU A 34 2.01 -8.14 -10.97
N SER A 35 1.20 -8.73 -10.08
CA SER A 35 1.05 -8.23 -8.72
C SER A 35 2.39 -8.26 -7.98
N VAL A 36 2.51 -7.46 -6.92
CA VAL A 36 3.74 -7.45 -6.12
C VAL A 36 3.96 -8.80 -5.43
N ASP A 37 2.89 -9.49 -5.02
CA ASP A 37 2.96 -10.84 -4.46
C ASP A 37 3.46 -11.86 -5.48
N ASN A 38 2.87 -11.91 -6.68
CA ASN A 38 3.32 -12.81 -7.74
C ASN A 38 4.79 -12.55 -8.10
N TYR A 39 5.16 -11.28 -8.22
CA TYR A 39 6.53 -10.87 -8.46
C TYR A 39 7.48 -11.33 -7.33
N PHE A 40 7.05 -11.22 -6.09
CA PHE A 40 7.84 -11.67 -4.95
C PHE A 40 7.99 -13.19 -4.89
N GLU A 41 6.97 -13.96 -5.26
CA GLU A 41 7.08 -15.42 -5.39
C GLU A 41 8.08 -15.81 -6.50
N MET A 42 8.06 -15.13 -7.64
CA MET A 42 9.07 -15.33 -8.69
C MET A 42 10.49 -15.04 -8.18
N ILE A 43 10.65 -14.01 -7.35
CA ILE A 43 11.91 -13.68 -6.70
C ILE A 43 12.35 -14.78 -5.73
N LYS A 44 11.46 -15.35 -4.92
CA LYS A 44 11.80 -16.48 -4.02
C LYS A 44 12.30 -17.70 -4.79
N VAL A 45 11.67 -18.02 -5.93
CA VAL A 45 12.13 -19.10 -6.82
C VAL A 45 13.51 -18.77 -7.40
N TYR A 46 13.70 -17.55 -7.90
CA TYR A 46 14.98 -17.07 -8.41
C TYR A 46 16.10 -17.17 -7.36
N VAL A 47 15.81 -16.76 -6.13
CA VAL A 47 16.74 -16.79 -4.99
C VAL A 47 17.10 -18.21 -4.59
N THR A 48 16.12 -19.11 -4.57
CA THR A 48 16.33 -20.55 -4.32
C THR A 48 17.24 -21.15 -5.38
N ALA A 49 17.02 -20.82 -6.66
CA ALA A 49 17.89 -21.26 -7.74
C ALA A 49 19.32 -20.73 -7.58
N LEU A 50 19.48 -19.46 -7.19
CA LEU A 50 20.80 -18.86 -6.95
C LEU A 50 21.49 -19.34 -5.66
N GLY A 51 20.77 -19.98 -4.73
CA GLY A 51 21.31 -20.37 -3.43
C GLY A 51 21.72 -19.18 -2.55
N VAL A 52 21.08 -18.02 -2.70
CA VAL A 52 21.36 -16.80 -1.93
C VAL A 52 20.27 -16.55 -0.89
N ASP A 53 20.57 -15.70 0.09
CA ASP A 53 19.57 -15.24 1.07
C ASP A 53 18.63 -14.19 0.48
N LEU A 54 17.38 -14.17 0.95
CA LEU A 54 16.32 -13.26 0.50
C LEU A 54 16.59 -11.79 0.87
N ASP A 55 17.40 -11.55 1.91
CA ASP A 55 17.81 -10.21 2.31
C ASP A 55 19.24 -9.85 1.85
N ASN A 56 19.82 -10.64 0.93
CA ASN A 56 21.08 -10.31 0.26
C ASN A 56 21.00 -8.93 -0.42
N ARG A 57 22.06 -8.13 -0.28
CA ARG A 57 22.12 -6.75 -0.80
C ARG A 57 21.92 -6.66 -2.32
N ASP A 58 22.57 -7.54 -3.09
CA ASP A 58 22.51 -7.54 -4.55
C ASP A 58 21.13 -7.99 -5.03
N LEU A 59 20.52 -8.94 -4.31
CA LEU A 59 19.14 -9.34 -4.55
C LEU A 59 18.16 -8.19 -4.28
N LYS A 60 18.29 -7.46 -3.17
CA LYS A 60 17.44 -6.29 -2.89
C LYS A 60 17.53 -5.24 -4.00
N ARG A 61 18.75 -5.01 -4.52
CA ARG A 61 18.99 -4.15 -5.68
C ARG A 61 18.31 -4.68 -6.93
N THR A 62 18.41 -5.99 -7.16
CA THR A 62 17.79 -6.67 -8.31
C THR A 62 16.27 -6.58 -8.26
N PHE A 63 15.66 -6.88 -7.12
CA PHE A 63 14.22 -6.71 -6.88
C PHE A 63 13.80 -5.27 -7.19
N PHE A 64 14.47 -4.29 -6.56
CA PHE A 64 14.13 -2.88 -6.75
C PHE A 64 14.27 -2.42 -8.20
N ASN A 65 15.35 -2.81 -8.89
CA ASN A 65 15.60 -2.41 -10.27
C ASN A 65 14.53 -2.94 -11.24
N ASN A 66 13.90 -4.06 -10.89
CA ASN A 66 12.94 -4.77 -11.72
C ASN A 66 11.47 -4.57 -11.30
N LEU A 67 11.22 -3.80 -10.23
CA LEU A 67 9.90 -3.30 -9.87
C LEU A 67 9.33 -2.34 -10.93
N LEU A 68 8.01 -2.18 -10.94
CA LEU A 68 7.34 -1.08 -11.63
C LEU A 68 7.73 0.28 -11.04
N ARG A 69 7.75 1.31 -11.88
CA ARG A 69 8.15 2.67 -11.52
C ARG A 69 7.42 3.21 -10.29
N GLU A 70 6.10 3.00 -10.18
CA GLU A 70 5.33 3.50 -9.05
C GLU A 70 5.70 2.78 -7.75
N ASN A 71 5.86 1.44 -7.80
CA ASN A 71 6.34 0.68 -6.64
C ASN A 71 7.75 1.09 -6.21
N LYS A 72 8.66 1.41 -7.15
CA LYS A 72 10.00 1.93 -6.80
C LYS A 72 9.93 3.20 -5.96
N LYS A 73 9.00 4.12 -6.27
CA LYS A 73 8.82 5.36 -5.47
C LYS A 73 8.43 5.03 -4.04
N GLU A 74 7.56 4.06 -3.83
CA GLU A 74 7.15 3.65 -2.49
C GLU A 74 8.29 2.97 -1.72
N VAL A 75 9.13 2.15 -2.37
CA VAL A 75 10.34 1.61 -1.73
C VAL A 75 11.29 2.73 -1.28
N ILE A 76 11.48 3.76 -2.12
CA ILE A 76 12.29 4.93 -1.75
C ILE A 76 11.71 5.66 -0.54
N ARG A 77 10.39 5.85 -0.49
CA ARG A 77 9.72 6.50 0.66
C ARG A 77 9.81 5.68 1.94
N LEU A 78 9.73 4.36 1.83
CA LEU A 78 9.78 3.44 2.97
C LEU A 78 11.20 3.33 3.58
N GLY A 79 12.22 3.40 2.73
CA GLY A 79 13.63 3.16 3.11
C GLY A 79 14.16 1.87 2.49
N PHE A 80 15.32 1.97 1.84
CA PHE A 80 15.91 0.85 1.09
C PHE A 80 16.52 -0.22 2.00
N GLU A 81 16.83 0.13 3.24
CA GLU A 81 17.42 -0.75 4.24
C GLU A 81 16.44 -1.79 4.79
N LYS A 82 15.13 -1.63 4.55
CA LYS A 82 14.11 -2.52 5.10
C LYS A 82 14.26 -3.96 4.56
N PRO A 83 13.90 -4.97 5.38
CA PRO A 83 13.78 -6.35 4.91
C PRO A 83 12.80 -6.49 3.74
N LEU A 84 13.08 -7.41 2.82
CA LEU A 84 12.31 -7.52 1.57
C LEU A 84 10.83 -7.85 1.81
N ASN A 85 10.54 -8.66 2.83
CA ASN A 85 9.17 -8.96 3.27
C ASN A 85 8.40 -7.71 3.76
N VAL A 86 9.07 -6.78 4.46
CA VAL A 86 8.48 -5.51 4.91
C VAL A 86 8.16 -4.62 3.71
N VAL A 87 9.06 -4.58 2.72
CA VAL A 87 8.85 -3.85 1.47
C VAL A 87 7.62 -4.39 0.73
N VAL A 88 7.55 -5.70 0.51
CA VAL A 88 6.42 -6.36 -0.17
C VAL A 88 5.10 -6.08 0.56
N LYS A 89 5.08 -6.25 1.88
CA LYS A 89 3.91 -5.94 2.71
C LYS A 89 3.46 -4.48 2.55
N HIS A 90 4.40 -3.54 2.54
CA HIS A 90 4.09 -2.13 2.36
C HIS A 90 3.50 -1.84 0.97
N LEU A 91 4.10 -2.38 -0.08
CA LEU A 91 3.63 -2.20 -1.46
C LEU A 91 2.21 -2.77 -1.64
N ASN A 92 1.95 -3.99 -1.16
CA ASN A 92 0.60 -4.58 -1.19
C ASN A 92 -0.41 -3.74 -0.41
N ARG A 93 0.01 -3.16 0.71
CA ARG A 93 -0.86 -2.30 1.53
C ARG A 93 -1.23 -0.98 0.84
N ILE A 94 -0.32 -0.42 0.05
CA ILE A 94 -0.63 0.75 -0.78
C ILE A 94 -1.64 0.37 -1.87
N LEU A 95 -1.45 -0.79 -2.51
CA LEU A 95 -2.35 -1.28 -3.56
C LEU A 95 -3.76 -1.62 -3.03
N SER A 96 -3.86 -2.23 -1.85
CA SER A 96 -5.14 -2.53 -1.21
C SER A 96 -5.88 -1.27 -0.72
N GLY A 97 -5.20 -0.12 -0.70
CA GLY A 97 -5.65 1.09 -0.05
C GLY A 97 -5.58 0.99 1.47
N PHE A 98 -5.60 2.15 2.11
CA PHE A 98 -5.74 2.25 3.56
C PHE A 98 -7.17 1.93 3.98
N ILE A 99 -7.35 1.19 5.06
CA ILE A 99 -8.68 1.03 5.68
C ILE A 99 -9.10 2.33 6.36
N ASP A 100 -10.39 2.50 6.62
CA ASP A 100 -10.94 3.78 7.06
C ASP A 100 -10.31 4.30 8.37
N ILE A 101 -9.97 3.43 9.32
CA ILE A 101 -9.26 3.84 10.56
C ILE A 101 -7.84 4.38 10.30
N GLU A 102 -7.17 3.89 9.26
CA GLU A 102 -5.84 4.39 8.85
C GLU A 102 -5.97 5.71 8.11
N LYS A 103 -6.95 5.82 7.19
CA LYS A 103 -7.30 7.11 6.57
C LYS A 103 -7.63 8.15 7.64
N PHE A 104 -8.32 7.75 8.69
CA PHE A 104 -8.65 8.61 9.82
C PHE A 104 -7.39 9.13 10.51
N ALA A 105 -6.47 8.23 10.87
CA ALA A 105 -5.20 8.58 11.51
C ALA A 105 -4.36 9.53 10.65
N PHE A 106 -4.38 9.39 9.32
CA PHE A 106 -3.69 10.28 8.39
C PHE A 106 -4.47 11.57 8.03
N GLY A 107 -5.67 11.76 8.58
CA GLY A 107 -6.52 12.92 8.26
C GLY A 107 -7.05 12.91 6.82
N SER A 108 -7.04 11.75 6.14
CA SER A 108 -7.50 11.57 4.77
C SER A 108 -8.86 10.88 4.65
N LEU A 109 -9.48 10.49 5.77
CA LEU A 109 -10.84 9.94 5.78
C LEU A 109 -11.85 10.97 5.21
N LYS A 110 -12.75 10.51 4.35
CA LYS A 110 -13.77 11.32 3.69
C LYS A 110 -15.17 10.76 3.94
N GLN A 111 -16.16 11.64 3.96
CA GLN A 111 -17.58 11.30 4.06
C GLN A 111 -18.01 10.36 2.93
N GLY A 112 -17.57 10.63 1.70
CA GLY A 112 -17.95 9.81 0.55
C GLY A 112 -19.47 9.81 0.36
N ASN A 113 -20.07 8.62 0.38
CA ASN A 113 -21.52 8.42 0.26
C ASN A 113 -22.20 8.22 1.63
N ASP A 114 -21.45 8.27 2.73
CA ASP A 114 -22.05 8.16 4.06
C ASP A 114 -22.93 9.39 4.33
N SER A 115 -24.07 9.18 5.00
CA SER A 115 -24.81 10.29 5.59
C SER A 115 -23.92 11.04 6.61
N ILE A 116 -24.26 12.29 6.91
CA ILE A 116 -23.55 13.07 7.92
C ILE A 116 -23.53 12.34 9.27
N MET A 117 -24.65 11.73 9.66
CA MET A 117 -24.77 10.99 10.91
C MET A 117 -23.92 9.71 10.92
N ASP A 118 -23.91 8.96 9.82
CA ASP A 118 -23.09 7.76 9.70
C ASP A 118 -21.60 8.11 9.71
N PHE A 119 -21.23 9.17 8.98
CA PHE A 119 -19.86 9.66 8.95
C PHE A 119 -19.40 10.15 10.33
N TYR A 120 -20.26 10.89 11.04
CA TYR A 120 -19.99 11.33 12.41
C TYR A 120 -19.76 10.15 13.35
N ARG A 121 -20.65 9.15 13.32
CA ARG A 121 -20.51 7.92 14.13
C ARG A 121 -19.20 7.20 13.86
N LYS A 122 -18.83 7.04 12.59
CA LYS A 122 -17.56 6.44 12.16
C LYS A 122 -16.35 7.21 12.69
N VAL A 123 -16.34 8.54 12.53
CA VAL A 123 -15.27 9.41 13.05
C VAL A 123 -15.15 9.34 14.58
N LYS A 124 -16.28 9.36 15.30
CA LYS A 124 -16.33 9.26 16.77
C LYS A 124 -15.81 7.90 17.26
N GLU A 125 -16.12 6.82 16.55
CA GLU A 125 -15.62 5.47 16.86
C GLU A 125 -14.09 5.40 16.70
N TYR A 126 -13.55 5.82 15.56
CA TYR A 126 -12.10 5.79 15.32
C TYR A 126 -11.31 6.69 16.26
N TYR A 127 -11.87 7.86 16.59
CA TYR A 127 -11.25 8.75 17.56
C TYR A 127 -11.09 8.10 18.93
N LYS A 128 -12.11 7.35 19.39
CA LYS A 128 -12.05 6.55 20.62
C LYS A 128 -11.05 5.40 20.52
N LEU A 129 -11.02 4.67 19.41
CA LEU A 129 -10.10 3.54 19.22
C LEU A 129 -8.63 3.96 19.25
N LEU A 130 -8.32 5.19 18.82
CA LEU A 130 -6.96 5.74 18.87
C LEU A 130 -6.60 6.38 20.23
N GLY A 131 -7.47 6.30 21.23
CA GLY A 131 -7.21 6.81 22.58
C GLY A 131 -7.20 8.34 22.69
N ASN A 132 -7.76 9.05 21.70
CA ASN A 132 -7.80 10.50 21.72
C ASN A 132 -8.98 11.01 22.58
N VAL A 133 -8.77 12.12 23.30
CA VAL A 133 -9.75 12.65 24.26
C VAL A 133 -10.18 14.09 24.00
N GLU A 134 -9.54 14.79 23.07
CA GLU A 134 -9.78 16.22 22.84
C GLU A 134 -10.91 16.47 21.82
N GLU A 135 -12.02 17.06 22.24
CA GLU A 135 -13.18 17.28 21.36
C GLU A 135 -12.86 18.18 20.15
N LEU A 136 -11.97 19.16 20.31
CA LEU A 136 -11.55 20.06 19.24
C LEU A 136 -10.91 19.31 18.06
N HIS A 137 -10.08 18.31 18.34
CA HIS A 137 -9.48 17.48 17.30
C HIS A 137 -10.51 16.60 16.60
N LEU A 138 -11.43 15.99 17.35
CA LEU A 138 -12.53 15.23 16.78
C LEU A 138 -13.36 16.08 15.82
N LYS A 139 -13.72 17.29 16.24
CA LYS A 139 -14.46 18.27 15.42
C LYS A 139 -13.69 18.65 14.16
N ASN A 140 -12.38 18.92 14.27
CA ASN A 140 -11.54 19.23 13.12
C ASN A 140 -11.44 18.07 12.13
N HIS A 141 -11.33 16.83 12.61
CA HIS A 141 -11.33 15.63 11.76
C HIS A 141 -12.66 15.46 11.04
N PHE A 142 -13.78 15.60 11.76
CA PHE A 142 -15.11 15.54 11.18
C PHE A 142 -15.28 16.57 10.06
N ILE A 143 -15.04 17.86 10.34
CA ILE A 143 -15.21 18.94 9.36
C ILE A 143 -14.32 18.75 8.13
N ARG A 144 -13.04 18.36 8.31
CA ARG A 144 -12.11 18.13 7.18
C ARG A 144 -12.49 16.93 6.31
N GLY A 145 -13.21 15.98 6.90
CA GLY A 145 -13.65 14.76 6.24
C GLY A 145 -14.97 14.92 5.47
N LEU A 146 -15.81 15.90 5.83
CA LEU A 146 -17.07 16.18 5.14
C LEU A 146 -16.89 16.38 3.62
N SER A 147 -17.98 16.14 2.86
CA SER A 147 -18.07 16.51 1.45
C SER A 147 -17.83 18.02 1.27
N ARG A 148 -17.48 18.47 0.05
CA ARG A 148 -17.24 19.91 -0.20
C ARG A 148 -18.47 20.76 0.12
N ASP A 149 -19.66 20.26 -0.20
CA ASP A 149 -20.91 20.97 0.03
C ASP A 149 -21.23 21.05 1.53
N ASN A 150 -21.09 19.93 2.25
CA ASN A 150 -21.31 19.92 3.70
C ASN A 150 -20.24 20.70 4.48
N GLN A 151 -19.01 20.82 3.96
CA GLN A 151 -18.01 21.74 4.51
C GLN A 151 -18.41 23.20 4.36
N LEU A 152 -19.08 23.56 3.27
CA LEU A 152 -19.58 24.91 3.07
C LEU A 152 -20.72 25.20 4.03
N GLU A 153 -21.66 24.27 4.18
CA GLU A 153 -22.74 24.39 5.16
C GLU A 153 -22.21 24.48 6.59
N ALA A 154 -21.17 23.70 6.94
CA ALA A 154 -20.55 23.78 8.27
C ALA A 154 -19.99 25.18 8.57
N ARG A 155 -19.47 25.88 7.56
CA ARG A 155 -19.01 27.28 7.69
C ARG A 155 -20.18 28.24 7.86
N ARG A 156 -21.30 28.01 7.14
CA ARG A 156 -22.53 28.82 7.24
C ARG A 156 -23.22 28.65 8.59
N CYS A 157 -23.19 27.45 9.14
CA CYS A 157 -23.68 27.13 10.47
C CYS A 157 -22.85 27.75 11.60
N ARG A 158 -21.79 28.51 11.32
CA ARG A 158 -20.82 29.05 12.30
C ARG A 158 -20.04 27.95 13.04
N LEU A 159 -18.72 28.11 13.06
CA LEU A 159 -17.79 27.10 13.59
C LEU A 159 -17.66 27.11 15.12
N ASP A 160 -18.41 27.95 15.83
CA ASP A 160 -18.39 28.11 17.29
C ASP A 160 -19.25 27.07 18.03
N PHE A 161 -20.21 26.41 17.36
CA PHE A 161 -21.06 25.39 17.98
C PHE A 161 -20.31 24.15 18.47
N GLN A 162 -20.84 23.48 19.49
CA GLN A 162 -20.37 22.16 19.91
C GLN A 162 -20.53 21.16 18.76
N LEU A 163 -19.73 20.09 18.75
CA LEU A 163 -19.71 19.16 17.63
C LEU A 163 -21.08 18.50 17.41
N ASP A 164 -21.74 18.06 18.49
CA ASP A 164 -23.05 17.40 18.40
C ASP A 164 -24.12 18.34 17.79
N GLU A 165 -24.14 19.62 18.17
CA GLU A 165 -25.05 20.61 17.61
C GLU A 165 -24.77 20.89 16.12
N LEU A 166 -23.49 20.97 15.74
CA LEU A 166 -23.11 21.13 14.34
C LEU A 166 -23.57 19.94 13.49
N VAL A 167 -23.40 18.72 14.01
CA VAL A 167 -23.83 17.48 13.32
C VAL A 167 -25.35 17.48 13.11
N GLU A 168 -26.13 17.83 14.14
CA GLU A 168 -27.60 17.85 14.06
C GLU A 168 -28.10 18.83 12.99
N ARG A 169 -27.54 20.05 12.96
CA ARG A 169 -27.88 21.07 11.95
C ARG A 169 -27.52 20.61 10.53
N LEU A 170 -26.32 20.05 10.36
CA LEU A 170 -25.88 19.56 9.07
C LEU A 170 -26.74 18.38 8.58
N SER A 171 -27.10 17.46 9.47
CA SER A 171 -28.00 16.35 9.14
C SER A 171 -29.35 16.84 8.64
N ALA A 172 -29.94 17.84 9.31
CA ALA A 172 -31.21 18.44 8.87
C ALA A 172 -31.11 19.10 7.48
N LEU A 173 -29.97 19.72 7.14
CA LEU A 173 -29.73 20.29 5.81
C LEU A 173 -29.57 19.22 4.73
N GLU A 174 -28.91 18.10 5.05
CA GLU A 174 -28.79 16.95 4.14
C GLU A 174 -30.14 16.30 3.86
N ASP A 175 -31.01 16.18 4.87
CA ASP A 175 -32.37 15.67 4.71
C ASP A 175 -33.20 16.54 3.76
N LEU A 176 -33.14 17.86 3.89
CA LEU A 176 -33.80 18.79 2.96
C LEU A 176 -33.28 18.64 1.53
N THR A 177 -31.97 18.55 1.36
CA THR A 177 -31.33 18.43 0.04
C THR A 177 -31.70 17.11 -0.67
N ASN A 178 -31.96 16.05 0.09
CA ASN A 178 -32.35 14.75 -0.46
C ASN A 178 -33.84 14.67 -0.78
N GLN A 179 -34.68 15.53 -0.22
CA GLN A 179 -36.11 15.64 -0.59
C GLN A 179 -36.32 16.32 -1.96
N ASP A 180 -35.36 17.13 -2.40
CA ASP A 180 -35.42 17.87 -3.68
C ASP A 180 -34.86 17.07 -4.88
N LYS A 181 -34.48 15.80 -4.69
CA LYS A 181 -33.93 14.89 -5.71
C LYS A 181 -34.94 13.82 -6.13
#